data_AF-A0A348WP99-F1
#
_entry.id   AF-A0A348WP99-F1
#
_cell.length_a   1.000
_cell.length_b   1.000
_cell.length_c   1.000
_cell.angle_alpha   90.00
_cell.angle_beta   90.00
_cell.angle_gamma   90.00
#
_symmetry.space_group_name_H-M   'P 1'
#
loop_
_entity.id
_entity.type
_entity.pdbx_description
1 polymer ?
#
loop_
_entity_poly.entity_id
_entity_poly.type
_entity_poly.pdbx_seq_one_letter_code
_entity_poly.pdbx_strand_id
1 'polypeptide(L)'
;HEWAHWLGFADEYAMRMPYARNFCMGRYAQQPVNIVVTEKPTMSSSELQALWRRLPWSSHISDWRKLARPLGEDQWQLGSSSAHGVGLYAAQTCAAVPGRYAWKPLAQETLMERHQSGVWPDLYNLLQQPALLHDGELSQHQNGAQKGEKPNE
;
A
#
# COMPACT_ATOMS: atom_id res chain seq x y z
N HIS A 1 2.13 6.27 7.61
CA HIS A 1 1.99 5.12 6.72
C HIS A 1 1.35 3.97 7.49
N GLU A 2 2.05 3.32 8.42
CA GLU A 2 1.48 2.21 9.22
C GLU A 2 0.20 2.56 10.01
N TRP A 3 0.15 3.73 10.63
CA TRP A 3 -1.07 4.20 11.31
C TRP A 3 -2.26 4.38 10.35
N ALA A 4 -2.01 4.73 9.09
CA ALA A 4 -3.07 4.85 8.11
C ALA A 4 -3.60 3.46 7.71
N HIS A 5 -2.76 2.43 7.67
CA HIS A 5 -3.23 1.05 7.51
C HIS A 5 -4.15 0.60 8.63
N TRP A 6 -3.87 0.99 9.87
CA TRP A 6 -4.76 0.73 11.00
C TRP A 6 -6.13 1.43 10.85
N LEU A 7 -6.18 2.58 10.16
CA LEU A 7 -7.40 3.30 9.80
C LEU A 7 -8.07 2.80 8.51
N GLY A 8 -7.58 1.69 7.93
CA GLY A 8 -8.16 1.07 6.73
C GLY A 8 -7.64 1.62 5.39
N PHE A 9 -6.56 2.40 5.38
CA PHE A 9 -5.91 2.80 4.13
C PHE A 9 -5.06 1.65 3.57
N ALA A 10 -5.02 1.53 2.25
CA ALA A 10 -4.13 0.63 1.52
C ALA A 10 -3.01 1.42 0.83
N ASP A 11 -1.94 0.70 0.48
CA ASP A 11 -0.84 1.25 -0.31
C ASP A 11 -1.30 1.69 -1.70
N GLU A 12 -0.83 2.86 -2.11
CA GLU A 12 -1.04 3.41 -3.46
C GLU A 12 0.13 3.07 -4.41
N TYR A 13 1.28 2.65 -3.86
CA TYR A 13 2.41 2.12 -4.63
C TYR A 13 2.23 0.66 -5.04
N ALA A 14 3.07 0.17 -5.97
CA ALA A 14 3.01 -1.21 -6.45
C ALA A 14 3.22 -2.23 -5.33
N MET A 15 2.16 -2.95 -4.98
CA MET A 15 2.24 -4.02 -4.00
C MET A 15 3.07 -5.18 -4.55
N ARG A 16 3.82 -5.83 -3.67
CA ARG A 16 4.62 -7.00 -4.02
C ARG A 16 3.76 -8.26 -4.08
N MET A 17 4.12 -9.19 -4.96
CA MET A 17 3.57 -10.54 -4.94
C MET A 17 4.09 -11.31 -3.72
N PRO A 18 3.30 -12.21 -3.10
CA PRO A 18 1.94 -12.62 -3.49
C PRO A 18 0.82 -11.74 -2.92
N TYR A 19 1.14 -10.77 -2.06
CA TYR A 19 0.15 -9.92 -1.38
C TYR A 19 -0.75 -9.17 -2.37
N ALA A 20 -0.16 -8.60 -3.43
CA ALA A 20 -0.88 -7.93 -4.50
C ALA A 20 -2.00 -8.81 -5.09
N ARG A 21 -1.75 -10.12 -5.28
CA ARG A 21 -2.75 -11.04 -5.85
C ARG A 21 -3.99 -11.13 -4.98
N ASN A 22 -3.82 -11.32 -3.67
CA ASN A 22 -4.96 -11.45 -2.77
C ASN A 22 -5.74 -10.14 -2.68
N PHE A 23 -5.01 -9.03 -2.48
CA PHE A 23 -5.61 -7.70 -2.41
C PHE A 23 -6.38 -7.34 -3.69
N CYS A 24 -5.75 -7.45 -4.85
CA CYS A 24 -6.35 -7.05 -6.13
C CYS A 24 -7.45 -7.99 -6.61
N MET A 25 -7.58 -9.18 -6.04
CA MET A 25 -8.70 -10.11 -6.27
C MET A 25 -9.86 -9.89 -5.28
N GLY A 26 -9.83 -8.82 -4.49
CA GLY A 26 -10.91 -8.47 -3.58
C GLY A 26 -10.89 -9.24 -2.24
N ARG A 27 -9.81 -9.97 -1.94
CA ARG A 27 -9.67 -10.75 -0.71
C ARG A 27 -9.12 -9.86 0.39
N TYR A 28 -9.92 -8.90 0.81
CA TYR A 28 -9.57 -7.94 1.85
C TYR A 28 -9.87 -8.51 3.24
N ALA A 29 -8.99 -8.23 4.20
CA ALA A 29 -9.34 -8.38 5.62
C ALA A 29 -10.38 -7.30 6.03
N GLN A 30 -10.20 -6.08 5.51
CA GLN A 30 -11.12 -4.95 5.64
C GLN A 30 -11.12 -4.15 4.34
N GLN A 31 -12.28 -3.64 3.92
CA GLN A 31 -12.38 -2.92 2.65
C GLN A 31 -11.59 -1.60 2.72
N PRO A 32 -10.61 -1.38 1.81
CA PRO A 32 -9.76 -0.20 1.86
C PRO A 32 -10.54 1.08 1.56
N VAL A 33 -10.24 2.14 2.31
CA VAL A 33 -10.96 3.42 2.20
C VAL A 33 -10.45 4.32 1.07
N ASN A 34 -9.24 4.09 0.57
CA ASN A 34 -8.56 4.92 -0.45
C ASN A 34 -8.25 4.17 -1.75
N ILE A 35 -8.55 2.87 -1.87
CA ILE A 35 -8.30 2.09 -3.08
C ILE A 35 -9.56 1.35 -3.51
N VAL A 36 -9.89 1.45 -4.80
CA VAL A 36 -10.90 0.61 -5.44
C VAL A 36 -10.28 -0.11 -6.63
N VAL A 37 -10.61 -1.38 -6.81
CA VAL A 37 -10.13 -2.19 -7.94
C VAL A 37 -11.28 -2.41 -8.95
N THR A 38 -10.94 -2.36 -10.24
CA THR A 38 -11.80 -2.76 -11.36
C THR A 38 -11.11 -3.82 -12.22
N GLU A 39 -11.90 -4.56 -12.99
CA GLU A 39 -11.43 -5.60 -13.94
C GLU A 39 -11.23 -5.07 -15.36
N LYS A 40 -11.81 -3.91 -15.64
CA LYS A 40 -11.74 -3.25 -16.94
C LYS A 40 -11.53 -1.74 -16.78
N PRO A 41 -10.87 -1.10 -17.75
CA PRO A 41 -10.62 0.33 -17.75
C PRO A 41 -11.78 1.12 -18.40
N THR A 42 -12.75 0.45 -19.01
CA THR A 42 -13.91 1.07 -19.68
C THR A 42 -15.23 0.56 -19.09
N MET A 43 -16.24 1.43 -19.04
CA MET A 43 -17.54 1.14 -18.45
C MET A 43 -18.67 1.80 -19.24
N SER A 44 -19.88 1.20 -19.20
CA SER A 44 -21.11 1.91 -19.59
C SER A 44 -21.51 2.94 -18.55
N SER A 45 -22.53 3.77 -18.86
CA SER A 45 -23.05 4.75 -17.90
C SER A 45 -23.63 4.08 -16.66
N SER A 46 -24.32 2.94 -16.82
CA SER A 46 -24.90 2.19 -15.70
C SER A 46 -23.83 1.58 -14.80
N GLU A 47 -22.77 1.04 -15.39
CA GLU A 47 -21.61 0.49 -14.68
C GLU A 47 -20.84 1.59 -13.93
N LEU A 48 -20.65 2.75 -14.57
CA LEU A 48 -19.96 3.87 -13.94
C LEU A 48 -20.75 4.48 -12.79
N GLN A 49 -22.08 4.56 -12.90
CA GLN A 49 -22.94 4.96 -11.79
C GLN A 49 -22.90 3.95 -10.63
N ALA A 50 -22.88 2.66 -10.94
CA ALA A 50 -22.71 1.62 -9.92
C ALA A 50 -21.34 1.71 -9.24
N LEU A 51 -20.27 1.97 -10.02
CA LEU A 51 -18.93 2.25 -9.50
C LEU A 51 -18.95 3.47 -8.56
N TRP A 52 -19.55 4.59 -8.98
CA TRP A 52 -19.63 5.80 -8.17
C TRP A 52 -20.31 5.54 -6.82
N ARG A 53 -21.45 4.85 -6.81
CA ARG A 53 -22.19 4.54 -5.57
C ARG A 53 -21.42 3.65 -4.59
N ARG A 54 -20.47 2.83 -5.07
CA ARG A 54 -19.64 1.96 -4.21
C ARG A 54 -18.32 2.60 -3.77
N LEU A 55 -17.97 3.79 -4.27
CA LEU A 55 -16.74 4.44 -3.84
C LEU A 55 -16.86 4.88 -2.38
N PRO A 56 -15.86 4.59 -1.51
CA PRO A 56 -15.84 5.09 -0.14
C PRO A 56 -15.91 6.62 -0.05
N TRP A 57 -15.39 7.32 -1.06
CA TRP A 57 -15.36 8.79 -1.15
C TRP A 57 -16.43 9.38 -2.10
N SER A 58 -17.46 8.60 -2.44
CA SER A 58 -18.52 9.01 -3.38
C SER A 58 -19.22 10.32 -3.00
N SER A 59 -19.41 10.57 -1.69
CA SER A 59 -20.01 11.79 -1.14
C SER A 59 -19.24 13.08 -1.47
N HIS A 60 -17.97 12.97 -1.84
CA HIS A 60 -17.12 14.09 -2.25
C HIS A 60 -17.13 14.33 -3.77
N ILE A 61 -17.84 13.49 -4.53
CA ILE A 61 -17.96 13.58 -5.99
C ILE A 61 -19.39 13.96 -6.32
N SER A 62 -19.57 15.20 -6.77
CA SER A 62 -20.90 15.75 -7.08
C SER A 62 -21.58 15.09 -8.29
N ASP A 63 -20.81 14.42 -9.16
CA ASP A 63 -21.28 13.87 -10.43
C ASP A 63 -20.40 12.70 -10.87
N TRP A 64 -21.01 11.53 -11.09
CA TRP A 64 -20.32 10.30 -11.50
C TRP A 64 -19.53 10.46 -12.81
N ARG A 65 -19.95 11.37 -13.69
CA ARG A 65 -19.26 11.66 -14.95
C ARG A 65 -17.85 12.22 -14.74
N LYS A 66 -17.53 12.74 -13.55
CA LYS A 66 -16.19 13.21 -13.21
C LYS A 66 -15.17 12.07 -13.05
N LEU A 67 -15.62 10.82 -12.93
CA LEU A 67 -14.75 9.65 -12.70
C LEU A 67 -14.15 9.07 -13.99
N ALA A 68 -14.59 9.55 -15.14
CA ALA A 68 -14.21 8.99 -16.43
C ALA A 68 -14.25 10.04 -17.54
N ARG A 69 -13.70 9.68 -18.70
CA ARG A 69 -13.77 10.43 -19.94
C ARG A 69 -14.74 9.76 -20.90
N PRO A 70 -15.64 10.49 -21.57
CA PRO A 70 -16.52 9.88 -22.56
C PRO A 70 -15.70 9.39 -23.77
N LEU A 71 -16.00 8.19 -24.24
CA LEU A 71 -15.49 7.63 -25.51
C LEU A 71 -16.58 7.57 -26.59
N GLY A 72 -17.84 7.72 -26.20
CA GLY A 72 -19.03 7.64 -27.05
C GLY A 72 -20.29 7.88 -26.21
N GLU A 73 -21.46 7.54 -26.75
CA GLU A 73 -22.75 7.81 -26.09
C GLU A 73 -22.95 7.04 -24.78
N ASP A 74 -22.53 5.78 -24.71
CA ASP A 74 -22.65 4.94 -23.51
C ASP A 74 -21.34 4.20 -23.19
N GLN A 75 -20.21 4.85 -23.46
CA GLN A 75 -18.90 4.26 -23.19
C GLN A 75 -17.98 5.30 -22.55
N TRP A 76 -17.40 4.91 -21.42
CA TRP A 76 -16.59 5.78 -20.57
C TRP A 76 -15.24 5.13 -20.27
N GLN A 77 -14.15 5.85 -20.49
CA GLN A 77 -12.80 5.49 -20.06
C GLN A 77 -12.58 5.95 -18.63
N LEU A 78 -12.41 5.01 -17.69
CA LEU A 78 -12.11 5.33 -16.30
C LEU A 78 -10.84 6.18 -16.18
N GLY A 79 -10.88 7.10 -15.22
CA GLY A 79 -9.81 8.08 -14.98
C GLY A 79 -10.35 9.50 -15.08
N SER A 80 -10.38 10.21 -13.95
CA SER A 80 -10.74 11.63 -13.87
C SER A 80 -9.76 12.49 -14.67
N SER A 81 -10.29 13.47 -15.41
CA SER A 81 -9.49 14.39 -16.24
C SER A 81 -8.88 15.55 -15.45
N SER A 82 -9.51 15.94 -14.34
CA SER A 82 -9.04 17.08 -13.54
C SER A 82 -7.79 16.71 -12.75
N ALA A 83 -6.72 17.50 -12.84
CA ALA A 83 -5.53 17.32 -11.99
C ALA A 83 -5.77 17.72 -10.52
N HIS A 84 -6.90 18.36 -10.22
CA HIS A 84 -7.25 18.85 -8.89
C HIS A 84 -8.60 18.30 -8.42
N GLY A 85 -8.74 18.08 -7.12
CA GLY A 85 -9.97 17.62 -6.47
C GLY A 85 -10.05 16.11 -6.25
N VAL A 86 -11.21 15.66 -5.76
CA VAL A 86 -11.52 14.26 -5.48
C VAL A 86 -12.14 13.61 -6.72
N GLY A 87 -11.63 12.45 -7.10
CA GLY A 87 -12.05 11.76 -8.32
C GLY A 87 -11.66 10.28 -8.33
N LEU A 88 -11.28 9.79 -9.50
CA LEU A 88 -10.83 8.42 -9.75
C LEU A 88 -9.51 8.48 -10.52
N TYR A 89 -8.39 8.29 -9.81
CA TYR A 89 -7.04 8.40 -10.38
C TYR A 89 -6.34 7.05 -10.34
N ALA A 90 -5.54 6.73 -11.35
CA ALA A 90 -4.82 5.46 -11.36
C ALA A 90 -3.84 5.37 -10.17
N ALA A 91 -3.82 4.22 -9.52
CA ALA A 91 -2.85 3.87 -8.48
C ALA A 91 -1.99 2.68 -8.95
N GLN A 92 -0.77 2.58 -8.45
CA GLN A 92 0.15 1.50 -8.82
C GLN A 92 -0.11 0.21 -8.03
N THR A 93 -0.99 0.24 -7.02
CA THR A 93 -1.33 -0.87 -6.12
C THR A 93 -1.40 -2.24 -6.80
N CYS A 94 -2.06 -2.33 -7.96
CA CYS A 94 -2.27 -3.58 -8.69
C CYS A 94 -1.38 -3.77 -9.93
N ALA A 95 -0.31 -3.00 -10.10
CA ALA A 95 0.55 -3.05 -11.29
C ALA A 95 1.11 -4.45 -11.60
N ALA A 96 1.32 -5.29 -10.57
CA ALA A 96 1.82 -6.66 -10.72
C ALA A 96 0.73 -7.71 -11.01
N VAL A 97 -0.55 -7.33 -11.08
CA VAL A 97 -1.69 -8.26 -11.24
C VAL A 97 -2.42 -8.00 -12.57
N PRO A 98 -2.22 -8.84 -13.59
CA PRO A 98 -2.85 -8.66 -14.90
C PRO A 98 -4.38 -8.59 -14.81
N GLY A 99 -4.98 -7.69 -15.59
CA GLY A 99 -6.44 -7.49 -15.64
C GLY A 99 -7.04 -6.83 -14.39
N ARG A 100 -6.21 -6.25 -13.51
CA ARG A 100 -6.68 -5.50 -12.33
C ARG A 100 -6.18 -4.06 -12.40
N TYR A 101 -7.10 -3.13 -12.20
CA TYR A 101 -6.83 -1.69 -12.26
C TYR A 101 -7.18 -1.08 -10.91
N ALA A 102 -6.22 -0.45 -10.24
CA ALA A 102 -6.42 0.20 -8.95
C ALA A 102 -6.63 1.70 -9.12
N TRP A 103 -7.52 2.24 -8.31
CA TRP A 103 -7.91 3.64 -8.35
C TRP A 103 -7.88 4.27 -6.96
N LYS A 104 -7.30 5.46 -6.86
CA LYS A 104 -7.19 6.30 -5.67
C LYS A 104 -8.02 7.60 -5.81
N PRO A 105 -8.41 8.24 -4.70
CA PRO A 105 -9.26 9.44 -4.72
C PRO A 105 -8.57 10.72 -5.18
N LEU A 106 -7.23 10.80 -5.10
CA LEU A 106 -6.47 12.02 -5.33
C LEU A 106 -5.41 11.83 -6.42
N ALA A 107 -5.24 12.83 -7.29
CA ALA A 107 -4.21 12.81 -8.33
C ALA A 107 -2.80 12.93 -7.77
N GLN A 108 -2.64 13.74 -6.72
CA GLN A 108 -1.36 14.01 -6.07
C GLN A 108 -0.79 12.78 -5.36
N GLU A 109 0.53 12.79 -5.17
CA GLU A 109 1.21 11.81 -4.31
C GLU A 109 0.70 11.96 -2.86
N THR A 110 0.44 10.83 -2.21
CA THR A 110 0.00 10.78 -0.82
C THR A 110 1.02 10.03 0.04
N LEU A 111 0.86 10.09 1.36
CA LEU A 111 1.64 9.28 2.30
C LEU A 111 1.47 7.76 2.07
N MET A 112 0.42 7.34 1.35
CA MET A 112 0.19 5.94 0.99
C MET A 112 0.87 5.54 -0.32
N GLU A 113 1.27 6.50 -1.15
CA GLU A 113 2.01 6.28 -2.38
C GLU A 113 3.52 6.41 -2.16
N ARG A 114 3.92 7.41 -1.38
CA ARG A 114 5.30 7.60 -0.97
C ARG A 114 5.37 7.79 0.54
N HIS A 115 5.75 6.72 1.23
CA HIS A 115 6.34 6.81 2.55
C HIS A 115 7.74 7.46 2.39
N GLN A 116 7.98 8.60 3.05
CA GLN A 116 9.22 9.35 2.86
C GLN A 116 10.47 8.57 3.29
N SER A 117 11.56 8.74 2.56
CA SER A 117 12.69 9.45 3.15
C SER A 117 13.50 10.14 2.06
N GLY A 118 13.77 11.44 2.23
CA GLY A 118 14.83 12.12 1.50
C GLY A 118 16.15 12.19 2.28
N VAL A 119 16.20 11.65 3.51
CA VAL A 119 17.30 11.86 4.46
C VAL A 119 17.69 10.52 5.10
N TRP A 120 18.91 10.07 4.80
CA TRP A 120 19.59 9.00 5.53
C TRP A 120 20.73 9.64 6.33
N PRO A 121 20.59 9.86 7.66
CA PRO A 121 21.63 10.52 8.42
C PRO A 121 22.93 9.71 8.43
N ASP A 122 24.07 10.35 8.23
CA ASP A 122 25.38 9.67 8.32
C ASP A 122 25.58 9.00 9.69
N LEU A 123 24.94 9.52 10.74
CA LEU A 123 24.87 8.90 12.06
C LEU A 123 24.32 7.47 12.06
N TYR A 124 23.36 7.15 11.19
CA TYR A 124 22.79 5.80 11.11
C TYR A 124 23.79 4.82 10.47
N ASN A 125 24.76 5.31 9.69
CA ASN A 125 25.89 4.51 9.21
C ASN A 125 26.93 4.26 10.33
N LEU A 126 27.01 5.13 11.34
CA LEU A 126 27.90 4.95 12.49
C LEU A 126 27.32 3.98 13.53
N LEU A 127 26.02 4.06 13.81
CA LEU A 127 25.34 3.19 14.78
C LEU A 127 25.20 1.72 14.31
N GLN A 128 25.38 1.46 13.02
CA GLN A 128 25.34 0.11 12.43
C GLN A 128 26.72 -0.59 12.42
N GLN A 129 27.78 0.06 12.89
CA GLN A 129 29.10 -0.55 12.97
C GLN A 129 29.16 -1.52 14.17
N PRO A 130 29.55 -2.80 13.98
CA PRO A 130 29.55 -3.82 15.04
C PRO A 130 30.39 -3.46 16.28
N ALA A 131 31.31 -2.51 16.16
CA ALA A 131 32.25 -2.15 17.21
C ALA A 131 31.63 -1.42 18.42
N LEU A 132 30.38 -0.95 18.35
CA LEU A 132 29.71 -0.27 19.48
C LEU A 132 28.61 -1.12 20.15
N LEU A 133 28.36 -2.36 19.66
CA LEU A 133 27.43 -3.31 20.28
C LEU A 133 28.15 -4.48 20.99
N HIS A 134 29.47 -4.37 21.20
CA HIS A 134 30.28 -5.41 21.85
C HIS A 134 31.28 -4.85 22.88
N ASP A 135 30.85 -3.87 23.67
CA ASP A 135 31.40 -3.63 25.02
C ASP A 135 30.25 -3.56 26.06
N GLY A 136 29.24 -4.41 25.85
CA GLY A 136 28.09 -4.57 26.74
C GLY A 136 27.87 -6.04 27.02
N GLU A 137 28.69 -6.60 27.91
CA GLU A 137 28.49 -7.80 28.71
C GLU A 137 27.31 -8.71 28.30
N LEU A 138 27.49 -9.52 27.26
CA LEU A 138 26.93 -10.88 27.24
C LEU A 138 27.85 -11.78 28.07
N SER A 139 27.93 -11.46 29.36
CA SER A 139 28.52 -12.33 30.37
C SER A 139 27.53 -13.48 30.62
N GLN A 140 28.01 -14.70 30.42
CA GLN A 140 27.47 -15.94 31.00
C GLN A 140 26.15 -16.50 30.44
N HIS A 141 26.20 -17.06 29.23
CA HIS A 141 25.44 -18.28 28.96
C HIS A 141 26.24 -19.23 28.08
N GLN A 142 27.25 -19.87 28.68
CA GLN A 142 27.69 -21.24 28.41
C GLN A 142 28.82 -21.62 29.38
N ASN A 143 28.49 -21.73 30.66
CA ASN A 143 29.24 -22.56 31.60
C ASN A 143 28.24 -23.51 32.26
N GLY A 144 28.05 -24.66 31.63
CA GLY A 144 27.07 -25.65 32.03
C GLY A 144 27.33 -27.02 31.40
N ALA A 145 28.59 -27.38 31.16
CA ALA A 145 29.00 -28.76 30.93
C ALA A 145 29.84 -29.20 32.15
N GLN A 146 29.10 -29.68 33.14
CA GLN A 146 29.47 -30.61 34.22
C GLN A 146 30.97 -30.76 34.56
N LYS A 147 31.30 -30.25 35.76
CA LYS A 147 32.31 -30.82 36.66
C LYS A 147 32.15 -32.34 36.72
N GLY A 148 33.10 -33.07 36.15
CA GLY A 148 33.43 -34.44 36.49
C GLY A 148 34.78 -34.46 37.23
N GLU A 149 34.82 -35.18 38.33
CA GLU A 149 35.88 -35.36 39.32
C GLU A 149 37.35 -35.37 38.85
N LYS A 150 38.21 -34.82 39.73
CA LYS A 150 39.62 -35.18 39.95
C LYS A 150 39.75 -35.66 41.42
N PRO A 151 40.85 -36.27 41.87
CA PRO A 151 41.87 -37.11 41.20
C PRO A 151 42.29 -38.36 42.04
N ASN A 152 43.08 -39.26 41.45
CA ASN A 152 44.08 -40.17 42.06
C ASN A 152 44.94 -40.65 40.87
N GLU A 153 46.27 -40.67 40.82
CA GLU A 153 47.39 -40.47 41.76
C GLU A 153 48.46 -39.55 41.12
#